data_AF-A0A833R369-F1
#
_entry.id   AF-A0A833R369-F1
#
_cell.length_a   1.000
_cell.length_b   1.000
_cell.length_c   1.000
_cell.angle_alpha   90.00
_cell.angle_beta   90.00
_cell.angle_gamma   90.00
#
_symmetry.space_group_name_H-M   'P 1'
#
loop_
_entity.id
_entity.type
_entity.pdbx_description
1 polymer ?
#
loop_
_entity_poly.entity_id
_entity_poly.type
_entity_poly.pdbx_seq_one_letter_code
_entity_poly.pdbx_strand_id
1 'polypeptide(L)'
;MGIGNWIISPKIRVGQHDWAIKYFPQGKEEDHNDKYVSIFLELQREYVDVTAEFGFELLDKHGIVAPTTLKSLVHTFTFKAIDWGFFNFFERTKLEQTYIKDDC
;
A
#
# COMPACT_ATOMS: atom_id res chain seq x y z
N MET A 1 -2.37 1.43 17.01
CA MET A 1 -1.04 1.48 16.33
C MET A 1 -0.60 2.93 16.25
N GLY A 2 0.66 3.23 15.93
CA GLY A 2 1.15 4.61 15.74
C GLY A 2 1.61 4.83 14.30
N ILE A 3 2.09 6.04 14.00
CA ILE A 3 2.77 6.38 12.74
C ILE A 3 3.93 5.41 12.50
N GLY A 4 4.12 5.02 11.25
CA GLY A 4 5.22 4.13 10.87
C GLY A 4 4.98 2.67 11.24
N ASN A 5 3.89 2.30 11.92
CA ASN A 5 3.50 0.90 12.08
C ASN A 5 2.76 0.39 10.84
N TRP A 6 3.06 -0.83 10.41
CA TRP A 6 2.44 -1.44 9.23
C TRP A 6 1.86 -2.83 9.49
N ILE A 7 0.96 -3.21 8.59
CA ILE A 7 0.49 -4.57 8.37
C ILE A 7 1.03 -5.03 7.02
N ILE A 8 1.44 -6.28 6.92
CA ILE A 8 1.91 -6.88 5.66
C ILE A 8 0.94 -7.95 5.18
N SER A 9 0.66 -7.98 3.88
CA SER A 9 -0.17 -9.02 3.28
C SER A 9 0.54 -10.38 3.26
N PRO A 10 -0.19 -11.48 3.03
CA PRO A 10 0.41 -12.70 2.51
C PRO A 10 1.18 -12.42 1.21
N LYS A 11 2.15 -13.28 0.92
CA LYS A 11 2.96 -13.19 -0.30
C LYS A 11 2.13 -13.54 -1.53
N ILE A 12 2.37 -12.81 -2.61
CA ILE A 12 1.79 -13.03 -3.93
C ILE A 12 2.94 -13.27 -4.90
N ARG A 13 2.90 -14.38 -5.64
CA ARG A 13 3.95 -14.73 -6.60
C ARG A 13 3.59 -14.27 -8.00
N VAL A 14 4.37 -13.34 -8.55
CA VAL A 14 4.18 -12.77 -9.90
C VAL A 14 5.54 -12.64 -10.59
N GLY A 15 5.65 -13.10 -11.83
CA GLY A 15 6.90 -13.00 -12.58
C GLY A 15 8.06 -13.80 -11.98
N GLN A 16 7.78 -14.87 -11.23
CA GLN A 16 8.74 -15.65 -10.42
C GLN A 16 9.26 -14.95 -9.16
N HIS A 17 8.73 -13.77 -8.86
CA HIS A 17 9.10 -12.98 -7.70
C HIS A 17 8.01 -12.99 -6.63
N ASP A 18 8.42 -12.98 -5.37
CA ASP A 18 7.50 -12.87 -4.23
C ASP A 18 7.27 -11.40 -3.89
N TRP A 19 6.01 -10.97 -3.85
CA TRP A 19 5.61 -9.62 -3.51
C TRP A 19 4.70 -9.61 -2.28
N ALA A 20 4.69 -8.50 -1.55
CA ALA A 20 3.69 -8.26 -0.50
C ALA A 20 3.28 -6.79 -0.46
N ILE A 21 2.08 -6.54 0.04
CA ILE A 21 1.57 -5.18 0.26
C ILE A 21 1.85 -4.80 1.71
N LYS A 22 2.51 -3.65 1.92
CA LYS A 22 2.66 -2.99 3.21
C LYS A 22 1.65 -1.87 3.34
N TYR A 23 0.81 -1.96 4.36
CA TYR A 23 -0.22 -0.97 4.67
C TYR A 23 0.09 -0.29 6.00
N PHE A 24 0.11 1.04 6.02
CA PHE A 24 0.36 1.86 7.19
C PHE A 24 -0.93 2.61 7.58
N PRO A 25 -1.69 2.15 8.59
CA PRO A 25 -2.99 2.71 8.94
C PRO A 25 -2.95 4.18 9.40
N GLN A 26 -1.80 4.63 9.90
CA GLN A 26 -1.60 6.01 10.39
C GLN A 26 -0.52 6.76 9.60
N GLY A 27 -0.19 6.28 8.41
CA GLY A 27 0.88 6.84 7.60
C GLY A 27 2.25 6.23 7.92
N LYS A 28 3.16 6.26 6.94
CA LYS A 28 4.54 5.75 7.09
C LYS A 28 5.45 6.73 7.86
N GLU A 29 5.22 8.04 7.74
CA GLU A 29 6.09 9.10 8.27
C GLU A 29 5.26 10.26 8.86
N GLU A 30 5.82 10.96 9.86
CA GLU A 30 5.12 12.02 10.61
C GLU A 30 4.80 13.26 9.76
N ASP A 31 5.58 13.51 8.70
CA ASP A 31 5.44 14.65 7.79
C ASP A 31 4.06 14.72 7.09
N HIS A 32 3.30 13.63 7.14
CA HIS A 32 1.97 13.54 6.52
C HIS A 32 0.80 13.72 7.51
N ASN A 33 1.08 14.20 8.72
CA ASN A 33 0.10 14.64 9.73
C ASN A 33 -0.98 13.61 10.08
N ASP A 34 -0.69 12.32 9.89
CA ASP A 34 -1.57 11.19 10.21
C ASP A 34 -2.92 11.23 9.48
N LYS A 35 -3.07 12.11 8.48
CA LYS A 35 -4.33 12.35 7.76
C LYS A 35 -4.61 11.26 6.75
N TYR A 36 -3.55 10.59 6.30
CA TYR A 36 -3.62 9.61 5.22
C TYR A 36 -3.10 8.26 5.68
N VAL A 37 -3.68 7.22 5.10
CA VAL A 37 -3.08 5.89 5.14
C VAL A 37 -2.03 5.80 4.03
N SER A 38 -0.98 5.03 4.26
CA SER A 38 0.05 4.77 3.23
C SER A 38 0.01 3.32 2.76
N ILE A 39 0.36 3.08 1.51
CA ILE A 39 0.41 1.74 0.91
C ILE A 39 1.63 1.59 0.01
N PHE A 40 2.33 0.47 0.13
CA PHE A 40 3.55 0.18 -0.63
C PHE A 40 3.54 -1.27 -1.11
N LEU A 41 4.12 -1.49 -2.28
CA LEU A 41 4.44 -2.81 -2.78
C LEU A 41 5.88 -3.12 -2.35
N GLU A 42 6.12 -4.30 -1.80
CA GLU A 42 7.45 -4.74 -1.37
C GLU A 42 7.86 -6.02 -2.11
N LEU A 43 9.06 -5.98 -2.70
CA LEU A 43 9.74 -7.16 -3.23
C LEU A 43 10.37 -7.97 -2.08
N GLN A 44 9.95 -9.21 -1.92
CA GLN A 44 10.34 -10.05 -0.78
C GLN A 44 11.68 -10.74 -0.99
N ARG A 45 12.73 -10.22 -0.34
CA ARG A 45 14.05 -10.86 -0.16
C ARG A 45 14.59 -11.51 -1.43
N GLU A 46 14.86 -10.68 -2.42
CA GLU A 46 15.56 -11.07 -3.63
C GLU A 46 16.82 -10.24 -3.83
N TYR A 47 17.91 -10.87 -4.27
CA TYR A 47 19.19 -10.21 -4.57
C TYR A 47 19.27 -9.77 -6.04
N VAL A 48 18.12 -9.45 -6.64
CA VAL A 48 18.00 -9.02 -8.03
C VAL A 48 17.23 -7.72 -8.09
N ASP A 49 17.53 -6.91 -9.11
CA ASP A 49 16.79 -5.71 -9.41
C ASP A 49 15.60 -6.08 -10.32
N VAL A 50 14.40 -5.64 -9.95
CA VAL A 50 13.15 -5.96 -10.67
C VAL A 50 12.41 -4.69 -10.98
N THR A 51 12.14 -4.45 -12.27
CA THR A 51 11.24 -3.36 -12.68
C THR A 51 9.82 -3.89 -12.83
N ALA A 52 8.87 -3.25 -12.16
CA ALA A 52 7.45 -3.59 -12.25
C ALA A 52 6.60 -2.35 -12.49
N GLU A 53 5.55 -2.53 -13.29
CA GLU A 53 4.40 -1.64 -13.32
C GLU A 53 3.33 -2.20 -12.38
N PHE A 54 2.84 -1.35 -11.47
CA PHE A 54 1.84 -1.76 -10.50
C PHE A 54 0.94 -0.59 -10.12
N GLY A 55 -0.20 -0.92 -9.54
CA GLY A 55 -1.09 0.06 -8.95
C GLY A 55 -1.86 -0.48 -7.77
N PHE A 56 -2.48 0.44 -7.05
CA PHE A 56 -3.37 0.12 -5.94
C PHE A 56 -4.77 0.62 -6.24
N GLU A 57 -5.75 -0.14 -5.79
CA GLU A 57 -7.17 0.20 -5.82
C GLU A 57 -7.76 -0.17 -4.47
N LEU A 58 -8.63 0.67 -3.94
CA LEU A 58 -9.43 0.37 -2.77
C LEU A 58 -10.79 -0.13 -3.27
N LEU A 59 -11.18 -1.33 -2.85
CA LEU A 59 -12.51 -1.86 -3.11
C LEU A 59 -13.41 -1.52 -1.93
N ASP A 60 -14.65 -1.15 -2.22
CA ASP A 60 -15.69 -1.08 -1.20
C ASP A 60 -16.18 -2.48 -0.79
N LYS A 61 -17.08 -2.53 0.19
CA LYS A 61 -17.67 -3.79 0.69
C LYS A 61 -18.44 -4.61 -0.36
N HIS A 62 -18.76 -4.01 -1.51
CA HIS A 62 -19.42 -4.66 -2.63
C HIS A 62 -18.42 -5.07 -3.72
N GLY A 63 -17.12 -4.88 -3.51
CA GLY A 63 -16.06 -5.17 -4.47
C GLY A 63 -15.95 -4.10 -5.57
N ILE A 64 -16.55 -2.92 -5.39
CA ILE A 64 -16.51 -1.84 -6.37
C ILE A 64 -15.32 -0.93 -6.07
N VAL A 65 -14.56 -0.60 -7.11
CA VAL A 65 -13.40 0.29 -7.00
C VAL A 65 -13.83 1.68 -6.55
N ALA A 66 -13.24 2.16 -5.46
CA ALA A 66 -13.43 3.49 -4.93
C ALA A 66 -12.88 4.54 -5.93
N PRO A 67 -13.66 5.54 -6.38
CA PRO A 67 -13.34 6.41 -7.51
C PRO A 67 -12.01 7.17 -7.45
N THR A 68 -11.45 7.37 -6.25
CA THR A 68 -10.23 8.17 -6.04
C THR A 68 -8.99 7.35 -5.69
N THR A 69 -8.99 6.04 -5.95
CA THR A 69 -7.94 5.14 -5.43
C THR A 69 -7.02 4.53 -6.46
N LEU A 70 -7.37 4.56 -7.75
CA LEU A 70 -6.50 4.09 -8.82
C LEU A 70 -5.24 4.96 -8.90
N LYS A 71 -4.09 4.35 -8.65
CA LYS A 71 -2.81 5.00 -8.90
C LYS A 71 -1.81 3.97 -9.45
N SER A 72 -1.31 4.19 -10.66
CA SER A 72 -0.34 3.33 -11.36
C SER A 72 1.04 3.98 -11.47
N LEU A 73 2.08 3.18 -11.41
CA LEU A 73 3.48 3.60 -11.48
C LEU A 73 4.39 2.47 -11.94
N VAL A 74 5.52 2.87 -12.50
CA VAL A 74 6.65 2.00 -12.82
C VAL A 74 7.78 2.29 -11.83
N HIS A 75 8.33 1.25 -11.22
CA HIS A 75 9.46 1.37 -10.31
C HIS A 75 10.44 0.20 -10.47
N THR A 76 11.73 0.47 -10.22
CA THR A 76 12.77 -0.56 -10.14
C THR A 76 13.10 -0.82 -8.67
N PHE A 77 12.65 -1.98 -8.19
CA PHE A 77 12.93 -2.49 -6.86
C PHE A 77 14.34 -3.02 -6.79
N THR A 78 15.07 -2.65 -5.74
CA THR A 78 16.47 -3.06 -5.53
C THR A 78 16.66 -3.49 -4.08
N PHE A 79 17.79 -4.11 -3.76
CA PHE A 79 18.08 -4.51 -2.37
C PHE A 79 18.10 -3.34 -1.36
N LYS A 80 18.31 -2.09 -1.82
CA LYS A 80 18.27 -0.87 -0.98
C LYS A 80 16.91 -0.18 -0.98
N ALA A 81 16.11 -0.41 -2.03
CA ALA A 81 14.79 0.17 -2.23
C ALA A 81 13.83 -0.98 -2.54
N ILE A 82 13.56 -1.78 -1.51
CA ILE A 82 12.74 -2.99 -1.63
C ILE A 82 11.24 -2.70 -1.67
N ASP A 83 10.83 -1.50 -1.25
CA ASP A 83 9.44 -1.07 -1.27
C ASP A 83 9.24 0.28 -1.99
N TRP A 84 8.09 0.42 -2.64
CA TRP A 84 7.68 1.65 -3.31
C TRP A 84 6.16 1.79 -3.38
N GLY A 85 5.65 3.02 -3.35
CA GLY A 85 4.22 3.26 -3.26
C GLY A 85 3.86 4.68 -2.86
N PHE A 86 2.78 4.82 -2.08
CA PHE A 86 2.16 6.10 -1.78
C PHE A 86 2.11 6.37 -0.29
N PHE A 87 2.76 7.44 0.12
CA PHE A 87 2.63 8.00 1.46
C PHE A 87 1.21 8.51 1.73
N ASN A 88 0.62 9.24 0.78
CA ASN A 88 -0.74 9.77 0.89
C ASN A 88 -1.68 8.99 -0.03
N PHE A 89 -1.94 7.72 0.30
CA PHE A 89 -2.77 6.87 -0.54
C PHE A 89 -4.24 7.30 -0.50
N PHE A 90 -4.82 7.32 0.70
CA PHE A 90 -6.23 7.65 0.94
C PHE A 90 -6.42 8.37 2.27
N GLU A 91 -7.37 9.31 2.33
CA GLU A 91 -7.67 10.06 3.55
C GLU A 91 -8.32 9.14 4.59
N ARG A 92 -7.76 9.11 5.80
CA ARG A 92 -8.13 8.16 6.85
C ARG A 92 -9.58 8.35 7.32
N THR A 93 -9.98 9.60 7.55
CA THR A 93 -11.36 9.95 7.93
C THR A 93 -12.38 9.49 6.90
N LYS A 94 -12.08 9.65 5.61
CA LYS A 94 -12.93 9.19 4.51
C LYS A 94 -12.97 7.66 4.46
N LEU A 95 -11.85 6.99 4.73
CA LEU A 95 -11.76 5.53 4.80
C LEU A 95 -12.69 4.99 5.89
N GLU A 96 -12.53 5.53 7.11
CA GLU A 96 -13.28 5.15 8.32
C GLU A 96 -14.78 5.46 8.18
N GLN A 97 -15.17 6.55 7.54
CA GLN A 97 -16.59 6.90 7.42
C GLN A 97 -17.32 6.11 6.32
N THR A 98 -16.61 5.79 5.23
CA THR A 98 -17.24 5.34 3.98
C THR A 98 -17.04 3.85 3.72
N TYR A 99 -15.86 3.32 4.05
CA TYR A 99 -15.44 1.98 3.64
C TYR A 99 -15.26 1.02 4.81
N ILE A 100 -15.01 1.53 6.02
CA ILE A 100 -14.89 0.72 7.23
C ILE A 100 -16.04 1.08 8.16
N LYS A 101 -17.18 0.40 8.04
CA LYS A 101 -18.27 0.53 9.03
C LYS A 101 -18.17 -0.61 10.05
N ASP A 102 -18.11 -0.24 11.32
CA ASP A 102 -18.21 -1.13 12.49
C ASP A 102 -17.05 -2.14 12.69
N ASP A 103 -15.79 -1.68 12.68
CA ASP A 103 -14.60 -2.42 13.16
C ASP A 103 -14.56 -3.93 12.78
N CYS A 104 -14.94 -4.27 11.54
CA CYS A 104 -14.85 -5.62 10.97
C CYS A 104 -14.13 -5.59 9.63
#